data_AF-A0A8T5RN30-F1
#
_entry.id   AF-A0A8T5RN30-F1
#
_cell.length_a   1.000
_cell.length_b   1.000
_cell.length_c   1.000
_cell.angle_alpha   90.00
_cell.angle_beta   90.00
_cell.angle_gamma   90.00
#
_symmetry.space_group_name_H-M   'P 1'
#
loop_
_entity.id
_entity.type
_entity.pdbx_description
1 polymer ?
#
loop_
_entity_poly.entity_id
_entity_poly.type
_entity_poly.pdbx_seq_one_letter_code
_entity_poly.pdbx_strand_id
1 'polypeptide(L)'
;MKGSYILVIYLPEKVEIQVGFLGELLFNQGFYLYIGSAMGKLGSSTLLNRVKRHVQPTEDKKVHWHIDYLLNHKRIVFTQIYLIPSLERLECIIAKDLIRLTDDYIKNFGSSDCNCQSHLFYIKDFKGFGISKKFI
;
A
#
# COMPACT_ATOMS: atom_id res chain seq x y z
N MET A 1 -16.20 -8.14 -5.64
CA MET A 1 -16.14 -6.66 -5.56
C MET A 1 -14.84 -6.18 -6.20
N LYS A 2 -14.90 -5.09 -6.98
CA LYS A 2 -13.75 -4.43 -7.63
C LYS A 2 -13.46 -3.11 -6.94
N GLY A 3 -12.25 -2.59 -7.14
CA GLY A 3 -11.92 -1.22 -6.76
C GLY A 3 -10.46 -1.06 -6.37
N SER A 4 -10.20 -0.03 -5.58
CA SER A 4 -8.87 0.32 -5.07
C SER A 4 -8.82 0.15 -3.54
N TYR A 5 -7.62 0.14 -2.97
CA TYR A 5 -7.43 0.05 -1.53
C TYR A 5 -6.18 0.81 -1.10
N ILE A 6 -6.21 1.32 0.14
CA ILE A 6 -5.03 1.86 0.81
C ILE A 6 -4.71 0.97 2.00
N LEU A 7 -3.49 0.46 2.05
CA LEU A 7 -2.93 -0.15 3.26
C LEU A 7 -2.16 0.93 4.02
N VAL A 8 -2.49 1.12 5.30
CA VAL A 8 -1.73 1.97 6.20
C VAL A 8 -0.96 1.07 7.16
N ILE A 9 0.35 1.09 7.04
CA ILE A 9 1.26 0.27 7.84
C ILE A 9 2.21 1.14 8.63
N TYR A 10 2.48 0.77 9.86
CA TYR A 10 3.46 1.41 10.71
C TYR A 10 4.71 0.53 10.78
N LEU A 11 5.86 1.17 10.60
CA LEU A 11 7.17 0.58 10.77
C LEU A 11 7.81 1.24 12.01
N PRO A 12 8.04 0.49 13.10
CA PRO A 12 8.48 1.04 14.38
C PRO A 12 9.95 1.44 14.41
N GLU A 13 10.74 1.06 13.40
CA GLU A 13 12.17 1.35 13.33
C GLU A 13 12.65 1.38 11.89
N LYS A 14 13.79 2.01 11.64
CA LYS A 14 14.41 2.03 10.32
C LYS A 14 14.91 0.62 9.92
N VAL A 15 14.63 0.18 8.70
CA VAL A 15 15.05 -1.12 8.16
C VAL A 15 15.52 -1.03 6.71
N GLU A 16 16.39 -1.94 6.31
CA GLU A 16 16.82 -2.16 4.92
C GLU A 16 16.19 -3.44 4.39
N ILE A 17 15.58 -3.38 3.21
CA ILE A 17 14.88 -4.51 2.59
C ILE A 17 15.25 -4.60 1.12
N GLN A 18 15.65 -5.80 0.69
CA GLN A 18 15.81 -6.12 -0.73
C GLN A 18 14.42 -6.31 -1.38
N VAL A 19 14.05 -5.41 -2.30
CA VAL A 19 12.73 -5.39 -2.95
C VAL A 19 12.87 -5.76 -4.43
N GLY A 20 12.91 -7.06 -4.73
CA GLY A 20 12.91 -7.57 -6.10
C GLY A 20 13.95 -6.86 -6.99
N PHE A 21 13.49 -6.32 -8.13
CA PHE A 21 14.35 -5.58 -9.06
C PHE A 21 14.68 -4.14 -8.62
N LEU A 22 13.95 -3.59 -7.65
CA LEU A 22 14.20 -2.24 -7.13
C LEU A 22 15.47 -2.18 -6.27
N GLY A 23 16.06 -3.32 -5.96
CA GLY A 23 17.30 -3.39 -5.19
C GLY A 23 17.06 -3.28 -3.69
N GLU A 24 18.12 -2.91 -2.98
CA GLU A 24 18.07 -2.62 -1.56
C GLU A 24 17.48 -1.22 -1.33
N LEU A 25 16.43 -1.17 -0.51
CA LEU A 25 15.71 0.06 -0.20
C LEU A 25 15.71 0.31 1.30
N LEU A 26 15.88 1.58 1.65
CA LEU A 26 15.87 2.07 3.01
C LEU A 26 14.47 2.54 3.41
N PHE A 27 13.90 1.92 4.44
CA PHE A 27 12.62 2.32 5.02
C PHE A 27 12.86 2.97 6.38
N ASN A 28 12.59 4.26 6.49
CA ASN A 28 12.63 4.99 7.76
C ASN A 28 11.46 4.59 8.67
N GLN A 29 11.66 4.74 9.99
CA GLN A 29 10.57 4.63 10.96
C GLN A 29 9.43 5.60 10.61
N GLY A 30 8.18 5.13 10.69
CA GLY A 30 6.99 5.94 10.45
C GLY A 30 5.87 5.14 9.78
N PHE A 31 4.93 5.85 9.18
CA PHE A 31 3.80 5.27 8.48
C PHE A 31 4.06 5.20 6.98
N TYR A 32 3.54 4.14 6.37
CA TYR A 32 3.54 3.97 4.93
C TYR A 32 2.11 3.74 4.43
N LEU A 33 1.77 4.45 3.36
CA LEU A 33 0.51 4.33 2.65
C LEU A 33 0.80 3.65 1.32
N TYR A 34 0.29 2.44 1.15
CA TYR A 34 0.35 1.73 -0.11
C TYR A 34 -1.01 1.76 -0.80
N ILE A 35 -1.07 2.30 -2.02
CA ILE A 35 -2.26 2.30 -2.86
C ILE A 35 -2.17 1.17 -3.88
N GLY A 36 -3.21 0.35 -3.97
CA GLY A 36 -3.32 -0.70 -4.97
C GLY A 36 -4.73 -0.82 -5.52
N SER A 37 -4.87 -1.59 -6.59
CA SER A 37 -6.15 -1.89 -7.22
C SER A 37 -6.36 -3.37 -7.49
N ALA A 38 -7.62 -3.73 -7.61
CA ALA A 38 -8.07 -5.09 -7.79
C ALA A 38 -9.38 -5.08 -8.60
N MET A 39 -9.24 -5.19 -9.92
CA MET A 39 -10.32 -5.01 -10.89
C MET A 39 -10.84 -6.32 -11.48
N GLY A 40 -10.37 -7.46 -10.97
CA GLY A 40 -10.76 -8.77 -11.46
C GLY A 40 -12.09 -9.26 -10.87
N LYS A 41 -12.62 -10.33 -11.46
CA LYS A 41 -13.93 -10.90 -11.10
C LYS A 41 -13.84 -12.07 -10.11
N LEU A 42 -12.69 -12.75 -10.05
CA LEU A 42 -12.51 -13.99 -9.29
C LEU A 42 -11.13 -14.05 -8.59
N GLY A 43 -11.02 -14.94 -7.59
CA GLY A 43 -9.76 -15.23 -6.91
C GLY A 43 -9.14 -14.00 -6.23
N SER A 44 -7.80 -13.96 -6.16
CA SER A 44 -7.03 -12.89 -5.52
C SER A 44 -7.17 -11.54 -6.23
N SER A 45 -7.70 -11.51 -7.45
CA SER A 45 -7.85 -10.29 -8.25
C SER A 45 -9.09 -9.45 -7.91
N THR A 46 -9.94 -9.93 -7.00
CA THR A 46 -11.04 -9.15 -6.42
C THR A 46 -10.54 -8.29 -5.26
N LEU A 47 -11.17 -7.14 -5.01
CA LEU A 47 -10.77 -6.18 -3.99
C LEU A 47 -10.57 -6.81 -2.61
N LEU A 48 -11.60 -7.50 -2.12
CA LEU A 48 -11.54 -8.10 -0.80
C LEU A 48 -10.47 -9.20 -0.72
N ASN A 49 -10.33 -10.04 -1.75
CA ASN A 49 -9.35 -11.13 -1.72
C ASN A 49 -7.91 -10.64 -1.90
N ARG A 50 -7.69 -9.57 -2.66
CA ARG A 50 -6.36 -8.93 -2.78
C ARG A 50 -5.92 -8.41 -1.42
N VAL A 51 -6.77 -7.67 -0.74
CA VAL A 51 -6.47 -7.15 0.60
C VAL A 51 -6.30 -8.27 1.62
N LYS A 52 -7.19 -9.28 1.62
CA LYS A 52 -7.03 -10.48 2.46
C LYS A 52 -5.69 -11.17 2.24
N ARG A 53 -5.20 -11.20 0.99
CA ARG A 53 -3.89 -11.75 0.67
C ARG A 53 -2.76 -10.92 1.30
N HIS A 54 -2.85 -9.60 1.36
CA HIS A 54 -1.79 -8.80 1.99
C HIS A 54 -1.72 -8.95 3.52
N VAL A 55 -2.86 -9.13 4.19
CA VAL A 55 -2.91 -9.21 5.67
C VAL A 55 -2.66 -10.61 6.24
N GLN A 56 -2.84 -11.64 5.42
CA GLN A 56 -2.65 -13.03 5.85
C GLN A 56 -1.16 -13.31 6.08
N PRO A 57 -0.79 -14.08 7.14
CA PRO A 57 0.58 -14.43 7.49
C PRO A 57 1.40 -15.03 6.34
N THR A 58 2.71 -14.91 6.48
CA THR A 58 3.67 -14.94 5.37
C THR A 58 4.45 -16.25 5.26
N GLU A 59 4.28 -17.18 6.20
CA GLU A 59 5.13 -18.37 6.37
C GLU A 59 5.27 -19.23 5.10
N ASP A 60 4.28 -19.22 4.21
CA ASP A 60 4.32 -19.94 2.91
C ASP A 60 3.97 -19.06 1.69
N LYS A 61 4.01 -17.73 1.85
CA LYS A 61 3.48 -16.85 0.80
C LYS A 61 4.53 -16.49 -0.23
N LYS A 62 4.32 -16.98 -1.45
CA LYS A 62 5.03 -16.46 -2.63
C LYS A 62 4.86 -14.93 -2.71
N VAL A 63 5.96 -14.21 -2.72
CA VAL A 63 6.03 -12.77 -2.98
C VAL A 63 5.58 -12.52 -4.43
N HIS A 64 4.64 -11.60 -4.63
CA HIS A 64 4.10 -11.25 -5.95
C HIS A 64 4.18 -9.76 -6.26
N TRP A 65 3.93 -8.89 -5.28
CA TRP A 65 4.00 -7.44 -5.45
C TRP A 65 5.13 -6.84 -4.62
N HIS A 66 5.63 -5.66 -5.01
CA HIS A 66 6.65 -4.95 -4.24
C HIS A 66 6.27 -4.77 -2.76
N ILE A 67 5.00 -4.48 -2.48
CA ILE A 67 4.50 -4.32 -1.12
C ILE A 67 4.65 -5.59 -0.28
N ASP A 68 4.62 -6.79 -0.89
CA ASP A 68 4.75 -8.05 -0.16
C ASP A 68 6.14 -8.16 0.49
N TYR A 69 7.20 -7.60 -0.10
CA TYR A 69 8.54 -7.58 0.51
C TYR A 69 8.55 -6.79 1.82
N LEU A 70 7.89 -5.64 1.83
CA LEU A 70 7.78 -4.81 3.03
C LEU A 70 6.89 -5.50 4.07
N LEU A 71 5.70 -5.98 3.67
CA LEU A 71 4.74 -6.64 4.56
C LEU A 71 5.27 -7.93 5.19
N ASN A 72 6.19 -8.62 4.53
CA ASN A 72 6.84 -9.82 5.07
C ASN A 72 7.88 -9.51 6.15
N HIS A 73 8.23 -8.24 6.37
CA HIS A 73 9.16 -7.86 7.42
C HIS A 73 8.50 -7.97 8.81
N LYS A 74 9.12 -8.74 9.71
CA LYS A 74 8.59 -9.11 11.05
C LYS A 74 8.16 -7.96 11.97
N ARG A 75 8.56 -6.72 11.66
CA ARG A 75 8.27 -5.53 12.47
C ARG A 75 7.13 -4.67 11.93
N ILE A 76 6.57 -4.99 10.76
CA ILE A 76 5.45 -4.24 10.21
C ILE A 76 4.20 -4.46 11.04
N VAL A 77 3.49 -3.37 11.30
CA VAL A 77 2.20 -3.36 11.98
C VAL A 77 1.15 -2.79 11.04
N PHE A 78 0.11 -3.57 10.72
CA PHE A 78 -1.06 -3.04 10.03
C PHE A 78 -1.83 -2.13 10.97
N THR A 79 -2.12 -0.90 10.54
CA THR A 79 -2.86 0.08 11.35
C THR A 79 -4.26 0.27 10.82
N GLN A 80 -4.41 0.53 9.52
CA GLN A 80 -5.70 0.80 8.89
C GLN A 80 -5.72 0.24 7.47
N ILE A 81 -6.92 -0.08 7.00
CA ILE A 81 -7.17 -0.53 5.63
C ILE A 81 -8.40 0.21 5.12
N TYR A 82 -8.23 0.89 4.00
CA TYR A 82 -9.33 1.55 3.31
C TYR A 82 -9.68 0.73 2.07
N LEU A 83 -10.91 0.24 2.01
CA LEU A 83 -11.47 -0.35 0.79
C LEU A 83 -12.24 0.73 0.04
N ILE A 84 -11.97 0.86 -1.26
CA ILE A 84 -12.59 1.85 -2.13
C ILE A 84 -13.27 1.09 -3.27
N PRO A 85 -14.47 0.52 -3.05
CA PRO A 85 -15.21 -0.18 -4.09
C PRO A 85 -15.51 0.75 -5.26
N SER A 86 -15.13 0.34 -6.47
CA SER A 86 -15.40 1.11 -7.68
C SER A 86 -15.34 0.19 -8.90
N LEU A 87 -16.11 0.54 -9.93
CA LEU A 87 -15.98 -0.06 -11.26
C LEU A 87 -14.78 0.51 -12.04
N GLU A 88 -14.33 1.70 -11.65
CA GLU A 88 -13.17 2.39 -12.24
C GLU A 88 -11.89 2.14 -11.43
N ARG A 89 -10.75 2.18 -12.13
CA ARG A 89 -9.43 2.04 -11.51
C ARG A 89 -8.97 3.40 -10.99
N LEU A 90 -9.13 3.64 -9.68
CA LEU A 90 -8.82 4.93 -9.03
C LEU A 90 -7.39 5.03 -8.48
N GLU A 91 -6.62 3.93 -8.50
CA GLU A 91 -5.24 3.84 -7.99
C GLU A 91 -4.34 5.00 -8.42
N CYS A 92 -4.23 5.28 -9.72
CA CYS A 92 -3.35 6.34 -10.21
C CYS A 92 -3.86 7.76 -9.87
N ILE A 93 -5.17 7.94 -9.72
CA ILE A 93 -5.75 9.22 -9.31
C ILE A 93 -5.35 9.49 -7.86
N ILE A 94 -5.59 8.51 -6.98
CA ILE A 94 -5.25 8.58 -5.56
C ILE A 94 -3.74 8.75 -5.37
N ALA A 95 -2.91 8.03 -6.14
CA ALA A 95 -1.46 8.15 -6.06
C ALA A 95 -0.96 9.58 -6.37
N LYS A 96 -1.58 10.26 -7.34
CA LYS A 96 -1.26 11.66 -7.68
C LYS A 96 -1.64 12.64 -6.58
N ASP A 97 -2.67 12.35 -5.80
CA ASP A 97 -3.04 13.19 -4.67
C ASP A 97 -2.11 12.92 -3.48
N LEU A 98 -1.80 11.65 -3.20
CA LEU A 98 -0.94 11.27 -2.08
C LEU A 98 0.46 11.87 -2.18
N ILE A 99 1.05 12.00 -3.38
CA ILE A 99 2.37 12.62 -3.54
C ILE A 99 2.45 14.05 -2.96
N ARG A 100 1.32 14.76 -2.89
CA ARG A 100 1.21 16.14 -2.37
C ARG A 100 0.86 16.18 -0.88
N LEU A 101 0.34 15.08 -0.34
CA LEU A 101 -0.19 14.98 1.01
C LEU A 101 0.73 14.22 1.97
N THR A 102 1.78 13.59 1.44
CA THR A 102 2.74 12.79 2.21
C THR A 102 4.11 13.44 2.26
N ASP A 103 4.92 13.05 3.24
CA ASP A 103 6.25 13.64 3.46
C ASP A 103 7.28 13.16 2.43
N ASP A 104 7.16 11.91 1.97
CA ASP A 104 8.06 11.34 0.96
C ASP A 104 7.39 10.14 0.24
N TYR A 105 8.08 9.52 -0.71
CA TYR A 105 7.65 8.31 -1.39
C TYR A 105 8.84 7.46 -1.86
N ILE A 106 8.61 6.16 -2.05
CA ILE A 106 9.64 5.27 -2.60
C ILE A 106 9.50 5.20 -4.12
N LYS A 107 10.42 5.83 -4.85
CA LYS A 107 10.34 5.93 -6.32
C LYS A 107 10.17 4.56 -7.00
N ASN A 108 9.31 4.50 -8.01
CA ASN A 108 8.96 3.32 -8.82
C ASN A 108 8.30 2.17 -8.04
N PHE A 109 8.00 2.36 -6.74
CA PHE A 109 7.44 1.30 -5.93
C PHE A 109 5.99 1.00 -6.31
N GLY A 110 5.75 -0.21 -6.82
CA GLY A 110 4.41 -0.69 -7.16
C GLY A 110 3.77 -0.02 -8.37
N SER A 111 4.52 0.77 -9.14
CA SER A 111 4.02 1.54 -10.30
C SER A 111 4.54 1.05 -11.65
N SER A 112 5.00 -0.19 -11.76
CA SER A 112 5.62 -0.72 -12.98
C SER A 112 4.69 -0.80 -14.21
N ASP A 113 3.38 -0.81 -14.01
CA ASP A 113 2.36 -0.84 -15.06
C ASP A 113 1.75 0.55 -15.36
N CYS A 114 2.29 1.63 -14.79
CA CYS A 114 1.80 2.98 -15.00
C CYS A 114 2.90 4.05 -14.91
N ASN A 115 2.54 5.31 -15.12
CA ASN A 115 3.49 6.44 -15.06
C ASN A 115 3.52 7.14 -13.69
N CYS A 116 3.00 6.49 -12.64
CA CYS A 116 3.04 7.05 -11.29
C CYS A 116 4.49 7.04 -10.76
N GLN A 117 4.87 8.12 -10.07
CA GLN A 117 6.18 8.19 -9.41
C GLN A 117 6.35 7.11 -8.34
N SER A 118 5.26 6.76 -7.66
CA SER A 118 5.19 5.67 -6.68
C SER A 118 3.74 5.33 -6.36
N HIS A 119 3.53 4.14 -5.80
CA HIS A 119 2.33 3.74 -5.09
C HIS A 119 2.59 3.48 -3.59
N LEU A 120 3.79 3.77 -3.09
CA LEU A 120 4.16 3.69 -1.68
C LEU A 120 4.68 5.04 -1.16
N PHE A 121 3.93 5.61 -0.22
CA PHE A 121 4.16 6.95 0.31
C PHE A 121 4.51 6.86 1.79
N TYR A 122 5.36 7.78 2.26
CA TYR A 122 5.84 7.85 3.65
C TYR A 122 5.25 9.06 4.36
N ILE A 123 4.82 8.85 5.61
CA ILE A 123 4.35 9.90 6.51
C ILE A 123 4.99 9.67 7.88
N LYS A 124 5.65 10.68 8.42
CA LYS A 124 6.32 10.61 9.72
C LYS A 124 5.33 10.46 10.87
N ASP A 125 4.24 11.23 10.86
CA ASP A 125 3.18 11.22 11.88
C ASP A 125 1.80 11.17 11.21
N PHE A 126 1.19 9.98 11.16
CA PHE A 126 -0.10 9.78 10.52
C PHE A 126 -1.24 9.84 11.55
N LYS A 127 -2.08 10.89 11.45
CA LYS A 127 -3.24 11.11 12.33
C LYS A 127 -4.54 10.50 11.81
N GLY A 128 -4.47 9.65 10.78
CA GLY A 128 -5.63 9.19 10.02
C GLY A 128 -6.02 10.17 8.92
N PHE A 129 -6.72 9.68 7.89
CA PHE A 129 -7.44 10.59 7.00
C PHE A 129 -8.59 11.17 7.82
N GLY A 130 -8.58 12.48 8.05
CA GLY A 130 -9.65 13.15 8.78
C GLY A 130 -10.99 12.89 8.10
N ILE A 131 -11.74 11.89 8.58
CA ILE A 131 -13.17 11.82 8.29
C ILE A 131 -13.76 12.96 9.09
N SER A 132 -14.08 14.08 8.42
CA SER A 132 -15.05 15.01 8.97
C SER A 132 -16.26 14.18 9.37
N LYS A 133 -16.59 14.14 10.67
CA LYS A 133 -17.77 13.46 11.24
C LYS A 133 -19.07 14.10 10.72
N LYS A 134 -19.28 14.11 9.40
CA LYS A 134 -20.40 14.78 8.76
C LYS A 134 -21.33 13.85 7.99
N PHE A 135 -21.11 12.54 8.05
CA PHE A 135 -22.03 11.56 7.51
C PHE A 135 -22.16 10.38 8.49
N ILE A 136 -22.99 10.59 9.51
CA ILE A 136 -23.86 9.56 10.10
C ILE A 136 -25.26 9.90 9.58
#